data_AF-A0A2D7NJN4-F1
#
_entry.id   AF-A0A2D7NJN4-F1
#
_cell.length_a   1.000
_cell.length_b   1.000
_cell.length_c   1.000
_cell.angle_alpha   90.00
_cell.angle_beta   90.00
_cell.angle_gamma   90.00
#
_symmetry.space_group_name_H-M   'P 1'
#
loop_
_entity.id
_entity.type
_entity.pdbx_description
1 polymer ?
#
loop_
_entity_poly.entity_id
_entity_poly.type
_entity_poly.pdbx_seq_one_letter_code
_entity_poly.pdbx_strand_id
1 'polypeptide(L)'
;MKHDQTMKKCRIALCRHEIPGSDPHLDLFVGPVEPRDDDELVARSWRLTRDPRELQPTESLQVTPLPLHRAKYLRLEGPVRPRSQAGQVIPLWRAQCSVEEPDADRLRITIRWQDGLSGRFDLGLQRIQRLPSTETET
;
A
#
# COMPACT_ATOMS: atom_id res chain seq x y z
N MET A 1 -1.08 -24.76 -21.46
CA MET A 1 -0.73 -24.52 -20.04
C MET A 1 -1.83 -23.66 -19.43
N LYS A 2 -2.62 -24.21 -18.50
CA LYS A 2 -3.57 -23.41 -17.73
C LYS A 2 -2.75 -22.60 -16.72
N HIS A 3 -2.69 -21.29 -16.89
CA HIS A 3 -2.18 -20.41 -15.86
C HIS A 3 -3.17 -20.47 -14.70
N ASP A 4 -2.84 -21.24 -13.68
CA ASP A 4 -3.55 -21.22 -12.40
C ASP A 4 -3.20 -19.90 -11.70
N GLN A 5 -3.79 -18.81 -12.19
CA GLN A 5 -3.73 -17.48 -11.57
C GLN A 5 -4.68 -17.47 -10.37
N THR A 6 -4.35 -18.21 -9.31
CA THR A 6 -4.86 -17.84 -7.99
C THR A 6 -4.38 -16.43 -7.70
N MET A 7 -5.25 -15.43 -7.93
CA MET A 7 -5.04 -14.05 -7.49
C MET A 7 -4.70 -14.09 -6.01
N LYS A 8 -3.44 -13.81 -5.68
CA LYS A 8 -3.00 -13.78 -4.28
C LYS A 8 -3.61 -12.55 -3.63
N LYS A 9 -4.30 -12.72 -2.51
CA LYS A 9 -4.81 -11.58 -1.75
C LYS A 9 -3.69 -10.92 -0.96
N CYS A 10 -3.74 -9.60 -0.84
CA CYS A 10 -2.87 -8.79 -0.01
C CYS A 10 -3.70 -7.87 0.89
N ARG A 11 -3.05 -7.27 1.89
CA ARG A 11 -3.55 -6.09 2.59
C ARG A 11 -2.77 -4.89 2.14
N ILE A 12 -3.46 -3.75 2.09
CA ILE A 12 -2.87 -2.44 1.89
C ILE A 12 -3.35 -1.49 2.99
N ALA A 13 -2.44 -0.66 3.49
CA ALA A 13 -2.73 0.39 4.45
C ALA A 13 -2.02 1.68 4.04
N LEU A 14 -2.77 2.79 4.01
CA LEU A 14 -2.23 4.14 3.90
C LEU A 14 -2.26 4.77 5.28
N CYS A 15 -1.11 5.26 5.75
CA CYS A 15 -0.98 5.93 7.03
C CYS A 15 -0.40 7.33 6.85
N ARG A 16 -0.78 8.23 7.76
CA ARG A 16 -0.10 9.50 7.97
C ARG A 16 0.90 9.34 9.11
N HIS A 17 2.11 9.83 8.90
CA HIS A 17 3.19 9.76 9.87
C HIS A 17 3.53 11.18 10.30
N GLU A 18 3.41 11.44 11.60
CA GLU A 18 3.63 12.76 12.20
C GLU A 18 4.82 12.69 13.15
N ILE A 19 5.94 13.30 12.75
CA ILE A 19 7.16 13.34 13.54
C ILE A 19 7.29 14.75 14.14
N PRO A 20 7.48 14.91 15.47
CA PRO A 20 7.69 16.23 16.06
C PRO A 20 8.86 16.96 15.39
N GLY A 21 8.60 18.19 14.92
CA GLY A 21 9.60 19.02 14.25
C GLY A 21 9.88 18.66 12.78
N SER A 22 9.08 17.78 12.17
CA SER A 22 9.13 17.47 10.74
C SER A 22 7.73 17.60 10.11
N ASP A 23 7.69 17.84 8.81
CA ASP A 23 6.43 17.85 8.08
C ASP A 23 5.81 16.43 8.07
N PRO A 24 4.48 16.33 8.25
CA PRO A 24 3.79 15.05 8.16
C PRO A 24 3.90 14.51 6.73
N HIS A 25 4.03 13.19 6.62
CA HIS A 25 4.08 12.51 5.33
C HIS A 25 3.18 11.29 5.33
N LEU A 26 3.00 10.71 4.14
CA LEU A 26 2.21 9.51 3.94
C LEU A 26 3.12 8.31 3.74
N ASP A 27 2.78 7.20 4.37
CA ASP A 27 3.42 5.90 4.16
C ASP A 27 2.36 4.89 3.68
N LEU A 28 2.67 4.18 2.59
CA LEU A 28 1.84 3.11 2.03
C LEU A 28 2.49 1.77 2.36
N PHE A 29 1.72 0.86 2.96
CA PHE A 29 2.15 -0.49 3.32
C PHE A 29 1.37 -1.52 2.51
N VAL A 30 2.06 -2.50 1.92
CA VAL A 30 1.45 -3.64 1.23
C VAL A 30 2.09 -4.94 1.70
N GLY A 31 1.28 -5.94 2.03
CA GLY A 31 1.81 -7.21 2.51
C GLY A 31 0.75 -8.33 2.56
N PRO A 32 1.08 -9.47 3.19
CA PRO A 32 0.17 -10.61 3.26
C PRO A 32 -1.11 -10.27 4.04
N VAL A 33 -2.22 -10.94 3.69
CA VAL A 33 -3.47 -10.84 4.47
C VAL A 33 -3.27 -11.42 5.86
N GLU A 34 -2.57 -12.54 5.97
CA GLU A 34 -2.33 -13.27 7.22
C GLU A 34 -0.81 -13.42 7.41
N PRO A 35 -0.14 -12.42 7.99
CA PRO A 35 1.26 -12.56 8.42
C PRO A 35 1.36 -13.56 9.57
N ARG A 36 2.55 -14.16 9.76
CA ARG A 36 2.77 -15.16 10.83
C ARG A 36 2.69 -14.54 12.21
N ASP A 37 3.25 -13.33 12.34
CA ASP A 37 3.24 -12.54 13.57
C ASP A 37 3.21 -11.04 13.24
N ASP A 38 2.91 -10.20 14.24
CA ASP A 38 2.78 -8.75 14.06
C ASP A 38 4.12 -8.01 13.89
N ASP A 39 5.22 -8.61 14.32
CA ASP A 39 6.56 -8.04 14.27
C ASP A 39 7.35 -8.50 13.03
N GLU A 40 6.81 -9.44 12.24
CA GLU A 40 7.37 -9.93 10.99
C GLU A 40 7.60 -8.78 9.99
N LEU A 41 8.82 -8.66 9.47
CA LEU A 41 9.17 -7.63 8.48
C LEU A 41 8.75 -8.07 7.08
N VAL A 42 7.46 -7.91 6.76
CA VAL A 42 6.86 -8.37 5.49
C VAL A 42 6.12 -7.29 4.72
N ALA A 43 5.86 -6.13 5.33
CA ALA A 43 5.16 -5.06 4.64
C ALA A 43 6.13 -4.29 3.74
N ARG A 44 5.95 -4.41 2.41
CA ARG A 44 6.59 -3.49 1.46
C ARG A 44 6.04 -2.09 1.68
N SER A 45 6.92 -1.11 1.66
CA SER A 45 6.58 0.23 2.11
C SER A 45 7.19 1.32 1.25
N TRP A 46 6.42 2.37 1.06
CA TRP A 46 6.83 3.56 0.33
C TRP A 46 6.40 4.80 1.09
N ARG A 47 7.21 5.85 1.01
CA ARG A 47 6.83 7.21 1.39
C ARG A 47 6.28 7.96 0.18
N LEU A 48 5.19 8.69 0.39
CA LEU A 48 4.39 9.35 -0.64
C LEU A 48 4.29 10.85 -0.34
N THR A 49 4.20 11.64 -1.40
CA THR A 49 4.00 13.10 -1.30
C THR A 49 2.51 13.51 -1.31
N ARG A 50 1.60 12.60 -1.68
CA ARG A 50 0.14 12.80 -1.65
C ARG A 50 -0.63 11.47 -1.65
N ASP A 51 -1.95 11.50 -1.46
CA ASP A 51 -2.81 10.32 -1.41
C ASP A 51 -2.88 9.65 -2.80
N PRO A 52 -2.47 8.37 -2.95
CA PRO A 52 -2.52 7.66 -4.24
C PRO A 52 -3.96 7.45 -4.75
N ARG A 53 -4.99 7.60 -3.89
CA ARG A 53 -6.40 7.52 -4.28
C ARG A 53 -6.82 8.70 -5.16
N GLU A 54 -6.10 9.81 -5.11
CA GLU A 54 -6.34 11.01 -5.92
C GLU A 54 -5.77 10.89 -7.34
N LEU A 55 -4.93 9.89 -7.60
CA LEU A 55 -4.33 9.69 -8.92
C LEU A 55 -5.42 9.42 -9.96
N GLN A 56 -5.33 10.10 -11.09
CA GLN A 56 -6.14 9.80 -12.27
C GLN A 56 -5.59 8.57 -13.00
N PRO A 57 -6.40 7.87 -13.82
CA PRO A 57 -5.90 6.81 -14.67
C PRO A 57 -4.69 7.26 -15.50
N THR A 58 -3.67 6.41 -15.59
CA THR A 58 -2.35 6.64 -16.20
C THR A 58 -1.42 7.58 -15.42
N GLU A 59 -1.92 8.33 -14.44
CA GLU A 59 -1.11 9.23 -13.63
C GLU A 59 -0.15 8.46 -12.73
N SER A 60 1.03 9.05 -12.50
CA SER A 60 2.06 8.47 -11.66
C SER A 60 2.51 9.40 -10.54
N LEU A 61 2.96 8.78 -9.46
CA LEU A 61 3.50 9.41 -8.27
C LEU A 61 4.92 8.89 -8.05
N GLN A 62 5.87 9.81 -7.93
CA GLN A 62 7.22 9.47 -7.46
C GLN A 62 7.15 9.15 -5.97
N VAL A 63 7.82 8.08 -5.56
CA VAL A 63 7.80 7.59 -4.19
C VAL A 63 9.20 7.23 -3.72
N THR A 64 9.42 7.25 -2.42
CA THR A 64 10.68 6.78 -1.82
C THR A 64 10.44 5.38 -1.23
N PRO A 65 11.14 4.34 -1.71
CA PRO A 65 11.04 3.02 -1.10
C PRO A 65 11.63 3.06 0.31
N LEU A 66 10.98 2.35 1.22
CA LEU A 66 11.42 2.21 2.61
C LEU A 66 11.78 0.74 2.91
N PRO A 67 12.61 0.46 3.92
CA PRO A 67 12.83 -0.91 4.40
C PRO A 67 11.53 -1.60 4.75
N LEU A 68 11.48 -2.93 4.68
CA LEU A 68 10.30 -3.69 5.06
C LEU A 68 9.84 -3.32 6.48
N HIS A 69 8.53 -3.13 6.62
CA HIS A 69 7.89 -2.79 7.88
C HIS A 69 7.23 -4.00 8.53
N ARG A 70 7.02 -3.87 9.84
CA ARG A 70 6.31 -4.88 10.64
C ARG A 70 4.88 -5.07 10.15
N ALA A 71 4.45 -6.32 10.09
CA ALA A 71 3.11 -6.74 9.70
C ALA A 71 1.98 -5.96 10.40
N LYS A 72 2.15 -5.56 11.67
CA LYS A 72 1.14 -4.79 12.42
C LYS A 72 0.69 -3.49 11.74
N TYR A 73 1.55 -2.86 10.94
CA TYR A 73 1.20 -1.61 10.24
C TYR A 73 0.06 -1.82 9.22
N LEU A 74 -0.10 -3.03 8.69
CA LEU A 74 -1.20 -3.40 7.80
C LEU A 74 -2.57 -3.47 8.51
N ARG A 75 -2.57 -3.50 9.85
CA ARG A 75 -3.76 -3.78 10.69
C ARG A 75 -4.13 -2.66 11.65
N LEU A 76 -3.39 -1.55 11.70
CA LEU A 76 -3.62 -0.48 12.68
C LEU A 76 -5.06 0.04 12.65
N GLU A 77 -5.78 -0.08 13.77
CA GLU A 77 -7.15 0.40 13.94
C GLU A 77 -7.23 1.83 14.48
N GLY A 78 -6.16 2.30 15.10
CA GLY A 78 -6.06 3.66 15.61
C GLY A 78 -4.62 4.16 15.62
N PRO A 79 -4.41 5.42 16.02
CA PRO A 79 -3.09 6.01 16.09
C PRO A 79 -2.16 5.23 17.03
N VAL A 80 -0.93 5.00 16.59
CA VAL A 80 0.10 4.35 17.42
C VAL A 80 1.35 5.21 17.50
N ARG A 81 2.00 5.19 18.65
CA ARG A 81 3.35 5.76 18.83
C ARG A 81 4.33 4.59 18.90
N PRO A 82 5.15 4.37 17.85
CA PRO A 82 6.24 3.42 17.93
C PRO A 82 7.15 3.76 19.13
N ARG A 83 7.82 2.77 19.71
CA ARG A 83 8.70 2.98 20.87
C ARG A 83 9.94 3.85 20.56
N SER A 84 10.19 4.17 19.28
CA SER A 84 11.23 5.10 18.86
C SER A 84 10.73 6.55 18.89
N GLN A 85 11.63 7.53 18.84
CA GLN A 85 11.28 8.96 18.64
C GLN A 85 10.65 9.25 17.26
N ALA A 86 10.15 8.22 16.56
CA ALA A 86 9.65 8.31 15.20
C ALA A 86 8.30 9.03 15.07
N GLY A 87 7.69 9.49 16.16
CA GLY A 87 6.41 10.21 16.10
C GLY A 87 5.19 9.29 16.15
N GLN A 88 4.07 9.75 15.59
CA GLN A 88 2.79 9.04 15.60
C GLN A 88 2.44 8.54 14.20
N VAL A 89 1.98 7.30 14.09
CA VAL A 89 1.45 6.71 12.85
C VAL A 89 -0.05 6.60 12.98
N ILE A 90 -0.77 7.25 12.07
CA ILE A 90 -2.23 7.37 12.05
C ILE A 90 -2.75 6.61 10.82
N PRO A 91 -3.52 5.52 10.99
CA PRO A 91 -4.13 4.85 9.84
C PRO A 91 -5.17 5.77 9.18
N LEU A 92 -5.05 5.96 7.86
CA LEU A 92 -6.02 6.72 7.06
C LEU A 92 -6.98 5.78 6.34
N TRP A 93 -6.42 4.83 5.58
CA TRP A 93 -7.20 3.91 4.76
C TRP A 93 -6.62 2.51 4.81
N ARG A 94 -7.49 1.51 4.72
CA ARG A 94 -7.10 0.09 4.67
C ARG A 94 -7.99 -0.64 3.69
N ALA A 95 -7.45 -1.66 3.04
CA ALA A 95 -8.20 -2.52 2.14
C ALA A 95 -7.56 -3.90 2.04
N GLN A 96 -8.37 -4.88 1.62
CA GLN A 96 -7.84 -6.07 0.97
C GLN A 96 -7.69 -5.78 -0.53
N CYS A 97 -6.58 -6.25 -1.10
CA CYS A 97 -6.26 -6.11 -2.51
C CYS A 97 -6.03 -7.48 -3.15
N SER A 98 -6.17 -7.54 -4.47
CA SER A 98 -5.78 -8.70 -5.28
C SER A 98 -4.48 -8.40 -5.99
N VAL A 99 -3.51 -9.31 -5.92
CA VAL A 99 -2.25 -9.26 -6.68
C VAL A 99 -2.46 -9.96 -8.00
N GLU A 100 -2.24 -9.22 -9.10
CA GLU A 100 -2.32 -9.72 -10.47
C GLU A 100 -0.98 -10.35 -10.89
N GLU A 101 0.11 -9.65 -10.62
CA GLU A 101 1.47 -10.05 -10.99
C GLU A 101 2.42 -9.74 -9.82
N PRO A 102 2.89 -10.77 -9.10
CA PRO A 102 3.94 -10.59 -8.10
C PRO A 102 5.32 -10.63 -8.76
N ASP A 103 6.03 -9.51 -8.74
CA ASP A 103 7.46 -9.43 -9.01
C ASP A 103 8.21 -9.09 -7.69
N ALA A 104 9.50 -9.40 -7.62
CA ALA A 104 10.37 -8.97 -6.54
C ALA A 104 10.34 -7.44 -6.37
N ASP A 105 10.35 -6.70 -7.48
CA ASP A 105 10.51 -5.24 -7.47
C ASP A 105 9.24 -4.46 -7.86
N ARG A 106 8.21 -5.19 -8.30
CA ARG A 106 6.97 -4.60 -8.82
C ARG A 106 5.75 -5.39 -8.34
N LEU A 107 4.67 -4.70 -7.99
CA LEU A 107 3.39 -5.31 -7.67
C LEU A 107 2.29 -4.64 -8.48
N ARG A 108 1.60 -5.41 -9.33
CA ARG A 108 0.33 -4.98 -9.89
C ARG A 108 -0.80 -5.45 -8.99
N ILE A 109 -1.57 -4.50 -8.47
CA ILE A 109 -2.67 -4.78 -7.55
C ILE A 109 -3.96 -4.08 -7.96
N THR A 110 -5.08 -4.75 -7.71
CA THR A 110 -6.40 -4.13 -7.71
C THR A 110 -6.87 -3.93 -6.27
N ILE A 111 -7.25 -2.70 -5.94
CA ILE A 111 -7.67 -2.29 -4.60
C ILE A 111 -9.16 -1.94 -4.62
N ARG A 112 -9.87 -2.38 -3.59
CA ARG A 112 -11.20 -1.87 -3.24
C ARG A 112 -11.16 -1.29 -1.83
N TRP A 113 -11.19 0.03 -1.74
CA TRP A 113 -11.16 0.77 -0.49
C TRP A 113 -12.49 0.66 0.25
N GLN A 114 -12.46 0.94 1.56
CA GLN A 114 -13.63 0.82 2.44
C GLN A 114 -14.76 1.79 2.09
N ASP A 115 -14.43 2.93 1.48
CA ASP A 115 -15.40 3.93 0.98
C ASP A 115 -15.98 3.57 -0.40
N GLY A 116 -15.65 2.39 -0.94
CA GLY A 116 -16.15 1.91 -2.22
C GLY A 116 -15.30 2.34 -3.42
N LEU A 117 -14.31 3.23 -3.26
CA LEU A 117 -13.39 3.56 -4.33
C LEU A 117 -12.59 2.32 -4.73
N SER A 118 -12.40 2.14 -6.02
CA SER A 118 -11.56 1.08 -6.56
C SER A 118 -10.57 1.62 -7.58
N GLY A 119 -9.47 0.91 -7.73
CA GLY A 119 -8.46 1.27 -8.69
C GLY A 119 -7.43 0.16 -8.85
N ARG A 120 -6.84 0.12 -10.03
CA ARG A 120 -5.72 -0.74 -10.33
C ARG A 120 -4.44 0.06 -10.28
N PHE A 121 -3.41 -0.48 -9.63
CA PHE A 121 -2.17 0.20 -9.38
C PHE A 121 -0.99 -0.67 -9.75
N ASP A 122 0.03 -0.01 -10.29
CA ASP A 122 1.35 -0.56 -10.47
C ASP A 122 2.30 0.07 -9.44
N LEU A 123 2.79 -0.75 -8.51
CA LEU A 123 3.68 -0.36 -7.43
C LEU A 123 5.10 -0.80 -7.76
N GLY A 124 5.91 0.11 -8.30
CA GLY A 124 7.34 -0.10 -8.52
C GLY A 124 8.20 0.47 -7.39
N LEU A 125 9.52 0.22 -7.44
CA LEU A 125 10.47 0.70 -6.43
C LEU A 125 10.43 2.22 -6.22
N GLN A 126 10.35 3.01 -7.30
CA GLN A 126 10.42 4.48 -7.24
C GLN A 126 9.16 5.18 -7.73
N ARG A 127 8.17 4.42 -8.21
CA ARG A 127 6.97 4.99 -8.84
C ARG A 127 5.75 4.14 -8.54
N ILE A 128 4.66 4.81 -8.17
CA ILE A 128 3.32 4.24 -8.16
C ILE A 128 2.54 4.84 -9.34
N GLN A 129 1.82 4.02 -10.10
CA GLN A 129 0.98 4.49 -11.20
C GLN A 129 -0.43 3.92 -11.06
N ARG A 130 -1.46 4.75 -11.23
CA ARG A 130 -2.82 4.24 -11.39
C ARG A 130 -2.97 3.76 -12.82
N LEU A 131 -3.31 2.50 -13.01
CA LEU A 131 -3.56 1.92 -14.32
C LEU A 131 -5.00 2.22 -14.76
N PRO A 132 -5.27 2.24 -16.08
CA PRO A 132 -6.63 2.24 -16.58
C PRO A 132 -7.42 1.05 -16.05
N SER A 133 -8.71 1.29 -15.77
CA SER A 133 -9.70 0.23 -15.54
C SER A 133 -9.71 -0.71 -16.74
N THR A 134 -9.93 -2.00 -16.52
CA THR A 134 -10.00 -3.00 -17.59
C THR A 134 -11.38 -3.03 -18.26
N GLU A 135 -12.08 -1.89 -18.35
CA GLU A 135 -13.32 -1.82 -19.12
C GLU A 135 -12.99 -1.90 -20.61
N THR A 136 -12.93 -3.13 -21.13
CA THR A 136 -13.51 -3.42 -22.43
C THR A 136 -15.03 -3.37 -22.24
N GLU A 137 -15.62 -2.19 -22.41
CA GLU A 137 -17.00 -2.11 -22.89
C GLU A 137 -16.98 -2.60 -24.35
N THR A 138 -17.54 -3.79 -24.55
CA THR A 138 -18.08 -4.26 -25.83
C THR A 138 -19.28 -3.42 -26.23
#